data_AF-A0A2E6VFJ6-F1
#
_entry.id   AF-A0A2E6VFJ6-F1
#
_cell.length_a   1.000
_cell.length_b   1.000
_cell.length_c   1.000
_cell.angle_alpha   90.00
_cell.angle_beta   90.00
_cell.angle_gamma   90.00
#
_symmetry.space_group_name_H-M   'P 1'
#
loop_
_entity.id
_entity.type
_entity.pdbx_description
1 polymer ?
#
loop_
_entity_poly.entity_id
_entity_poly.type
_entity_poly.pdbx_seq_one_letter_code
_entity_poly.pdbx_strand_id
1 'polypeptide(L)'
;MATYKKRGYKPKTKKEKEVVVEENSTTAEVFNTLDEGASKTEEWFVKNQKYIIGVIAAIAVVVLGYMGYNKFIAEPHQKEAMNDMYQARTYFEEAANGISSDSLYNMALNGGNGKFGMVDIAKEYSGTPAGNLANYYAGISYLNLKDYEKAISYLQEFTSDASIPGPIVKGAIGDAFVQLEQYKEGLDYYEKAFKADLNNYTTPMFLMKAARIAIRLNENQKALDYLKRIKNEFDSSTEATQVDVLIGMVEAKMQ
;
A
#
# COMPACT_ATOMS: atom_id res chain seq x y z
N MET A 1 76.53 -51.23 -66.72
CA MET A 1 75.42 -52.21 -66.86
C MET A 1 74.11 -51.46 -66.79
N ALA A 2 73.21 -51.79 -67.72
CA ALA A 2 72.01 -51.02 -68.07
C ALA A 2 70.82 -51.29 -67.15
N THR A 3 69.95 -50.29 -66.96
CA THR A 3 68.59 -50.51 -66.44
C THR A 3 67.56 -49.63 -67.16
N TYR A 4 67.07 -50.21 -68.26
CA TYR A 4 65.66 -50.41 -68.61
C TYR A 4 64.66 -49.24 -68.54
N LYS A 5 64.28 -48.73 -69.73
CA LYS A 5 62.96 -48.13 -70.01
C LYS A 5 61.98 -49.23 -70.42
N LYS A 6 60.75 -49.22 -69.88
CA LYS A 6 59.60 -49.74 -70.62
C LYS A 6 58.30 -49.01 -70.26
N ARG A 7 57.60 -48.57 -71.31
CA ARG A 7 56.27 -47.95 -71.33
C ARG A 7 55.20 -48.95 -70.85
N GLY A 8 54.20 -48.46 -70.12
CA GLY A 8 52.99 -49.19 -69.77
C GLY A 8 51.75 -48.32 -70.01
N TYR A 9 50.81 -48.89 -70.74
CA TYR A 9 49.55 -48.37 -71.30
C TYR A 9 48.57 -47.77 -70.26
N LYS A 10 47.81 -46.73 -70.64
CA LYS A 10 46.57 -46.31 -69.93
C LYS A 10 45.38 -47.14 -70.43
N PRO A 11 44.39 -47.42 -69.57
CA PRO A 11 42.99 -47.36 -69.97
C PRO A 11 42.27 -46.22 -69.22
N LYS A 12 41.46 -45.46 -69.96
CA LYS A 12 40.45 -44.56 -69.40
C LYS A 12 39.22 -45.41 -69.07
N THR A 13 38.72 -45.35 -67.84
CA THR A 13 37.36 -45.85 -67.54
C THR A 13 36.64 -44.96 -66.53
N LYS A 14 35.62 -44.28 -67.07
CA LYS A 14 34.37 -43.76 -66.50
C LYS A 14 34.39 -42.64 -65.44
N LYS A 15 33.58 -41.63 -65.78
CA LYS A 15 33.13 -40.47 -65.00
C LYS A 15 32.30 -40.94 -63.81
N GLU A 16 32.54 -40.36 -62.64
CA GLU A 16 31.50 -40.18 -61.64
C GLU A 16 31.20 -38.69 -61.55
N LYS A 17 29.93 -38.35 -61.66
CA LYS A 17 29.37 -37.00 -61.65
C LYS A 17 29.39 -36.44 -60.22
N GLU A 18 29.59 -35.13 -60.16
CA GLU A 18 29.10 -34.15 -59.18
C GLU A 18 28.18 -34.68 -58.07
N VAL A 19 28.52 -34.35 -56.82
CA VAL A 19 27.53 -33.84 -55.87
C VAL A 19 28.16 -32.68 -55.10
N VAL A 20 27.77 -31.47 -55.49
CA VAL A 20 27.76 -30.29 -54.64
C VAL A 20 26.95 -30.64 -53.40
N VAL A 21 27.56 -30.60 -52.21
CA VAL A 21 26.84 -30.59 -50.93
C VAL A 21 27.06 -29.21 -50.30
N GLU A 22 26.60 -28.18 -51.00
CA GLU A 22 25.92 -27.08 -50.34
C GLU A 22 24.45 -27.47 -50.35
N GLU A 23 23.92 -27.88 -49.20
CA GLU A 23 22.53 -27.61 -48.76
C GLU A 23 22.22 -28.45 -47.50
N ASN A 24 21.93 -27.75 -46.40
CA ASN A 24 21.12 -28.18 -45.25
C ASN A 24 21.76 -29.09 -44.18
N SER A 25 22.79 -28.58 -43.48
CA SER A 25 23.10 -29.07 -42.11
C SER A 25 22.28 -28.28 -41.09
N THR A 26 21.29 -28.93 -40.46
CA THR A 26 20.44 -28.35 -39.40
C THR A 26 21.24 -27.87 -38.20
N THR A 27 22.42 -28.45 -37.95
CA THR A 27 23.32 -28.01 -36.88
C THR A 27 24.04 -26.71 -37.27
N ALA A 28 24.47 -26.56 -38.52
CA ALA A 28 25.07 -25.31 -39.01
C ALA A 28 24.06 -24.15 -39.03
N GLU A 29 22.80 -24.42 -39.38
CA GLU A 29 21.72 -23.42 -39.38
C GLU A 29 21.36 -22.97 -37.95
N VAL A 30 21.37 -23.88 -36.97
CA VAL A 30 21.17 -23.54 -35.54
C VAL A 30 22.37 -22.76 -34.97
N PHE A 31 23.60 -23.13 -35.29
CA PHE A 31 24.77 -22.33 -34.89
C PHE A 31 24.78 -20.95 -35.54
N ASN A 32 24.48 -20.85 -36.84
CA ASN A 32 24.40 -19.56 -37.54
C ASN A 32 23.25 -18.69 -37.02
N THR A 33 22.10 -19.26 -36.65
CA THR A 33 20.98 -18.47 -36.08
C THR A 33 21.23 -18.01 -34.65
N LEU A 34 21.97 -18.78 -33.85
CA LEU A 34 22.44 -18.36 -32.52
C LEU A 34 23.50 -17.26 -32.62
N ASP A 35 24.47 -17.40 -33.54
CA ASP A 35 25.54 -16.44 -33.78
C ASP A 35 25.01 -15.15 -34.46
N GLU A 36 24.04 -15.27 -35.37
CA GLU A 36 23.29 -14.13 -35.92
C GLU A 36 22.42 -13.43 -34.87
N GLY A 37 21.80 -14.15 -33.94
CA GLY A 37 21.00 -13.56 -32.87
C GLY A 37 21.85 -12.79 -31.86
N ALA A 38 23.01 -13.35 -31.50
CA ALA A 38 24.00 -12.69 -30.65
C ALA A 38 24.59 -11.45 -31.34
N SER A 39 25.05 -11.58 -32.58
CA SER A 39 25.62 -10.46 -33.35
C SER A 39 24.61 -9.34 -33.63
N LYS A 40 23.33 -9.65 -33.91
CA LYS A 40 22.28 -8.62 -34.07
C LYS A 40 22.00 -7.85 -32.77
N THR A 41 22.11 -8.52 -31.62
CA THR A 41 21.94 -7.87 -30.31
C THR A 41 23.16 -7.03 -29.95
N GLU A 42 24.36 -7.50 -30.28
CA GLU A 42 25.62 -6.77 -30.10
C GLU A 42 25.72 -5.55 -31.02
N GLU A 43 25.43 -5.68 -32.31
CA GLU A 43 25.43 -4.56 -33.26
C GLU A 43 24.38 -3.51 -32.88
N TRP A 44 23.19 -3.93 -32.45
CA TRP A 44 22.17 -3.02 -31.96
C TRP A 44 22.61 -2.29 -30.68
N PHE A 45 23.24 -3.01 -29.74
CA PHE A 45 23.76 -2.41 -28.52
C PHE A 45 24.86 -1.40 -28.84
N VAL A 46 25.84 -1.75 -29.69
CA VAL A 46 26.91 -0.86 -30.13
C VAL A 46 26.36 0.37 -30.85
N LYS A 47 25.37 0.19 -31.74
CA LYS A 47 24.69 1.27 -32.46
C LYS A 47 23.96 2.24 -31.54
N ASN A 48 23.35 1.74 -30.46
CA ASN A 48 22.56 2.53 -29.51
C ASN A 48 23.30 2.83 -28.20
N GLN A 49 24.58 2.45 -28.09
CA GLN A 49 25.35 2.46 -26.85
C GLN A 49 25.34 3.83 -26.15
N LYS A 50 25.47 4.92 -26.91
CA LYS A 50 25.42 6.28 -26.37
C LYS A 50 24.07 6.62 -25.73
N TYR A 51 22.97 6.19 -26.35
CA TYR A 51 21.63 6.38 -25.81
C TYR A 51 21.40 5.50 -24.58
N ILE A 52 21.81 4.23 -24.63
CA ILE A 52 21.68 3.30 -23.51
C ILE A 52 22.48 3.80 -22.29
N ILE A 53 23.74 4.18 -22.48
CA ILE A 53 24.57 4.76 -21.41
C ILE A 53 23.97 6.07 -20.90
N GLY A 54 23.45 6.93 -21.80
CA GLY A 54 22.77 8.16 -21.41
C GLY A 54 21.53 7.93 -20.54
N VAL A 55 20.70 6.96 -20.89
CA VAL A 55 19.51 6.58 -20.12
C VAL A 55 19.90 5.96 -18.77
N ILE A 56 20.86 5.04 -18.74
CA ILE A 56 21.34 4.44 -17.49
C ILE A 56 21.96 5.50 -16.57
N ALA A 57 22.77 6.41 -17.12
CA ALA A 57 23.35 7.51 -16.35
C ALA A 57 22.26 8.45 -15.80
N ALA A 58 21.24 8.77 -16.60
CA ALA A 58 20.10 9.57 -16.13
C ALA A 58 19.34 8.88 -14.99
N ILE A 59 19.03 7.58 -15.12
CA ILE A 59 18.41 6.79 -14.05
C ILE A 59 19.30 6.78 -12.81
N ALA A 60 20.61 6.55 -12.97
CA ALA A 60 21.56 6.54 -11.85
C ALA A 60 21.60 7.89 -11.12
N VAL A 61 21.57 9.02 -11.85
CA VAL A 61 21.49 10.37 -11.25
C VAL A 61 20.18 10.55 -10.48
N VAL A 62 19.05 10.09 -11.00
CA VAL A 62 17.75 10.16 -10.30
C VAL A 62 17.77 9.33 -9.02
N VAL A 63 18.28 8.09 -9.09
CA VAL A 63 18.37 7.20 -7.92
C VAL A 63 19.31 7.77 -6.87
N LEU A 64 20.50 8.25 -7.26
CA LEU A 64 21.45 8.87 -6.33
C LEU A 64 20.92 10.17 -5.74
N GLY A 65 20.20 10.98 -6.53
CA GLY A 65 19.52 12.18 -6.05
C GLY A 65 18.46 11.85 -4.99
N TYR A 66 17.63 10.83 -5.26
CA TYR A 66 16.64 10.33 -4.31
C TYR A 66 17.29 9.77 -3.03
N MET A 67 18.34 8.96 -3.16
CA MET A 67 19.09 8.42 -2.02
C MET A 67 19.75 9.53 -1.19
N GLY A 68 20.32 10.54 -1.85
CA GLY A 68 20.91 11.71 -1.20
C GLY A 68 19.87 12.52 -0.43
N TYR A 69 18.73 12.83 -1.06
CA TYR A 69 17.62 13.51 -0.39
C TYR A 69 17.11 12.72 0.82
N ASN A 70 16.88 11.41 0.64
CA ASN A 70 16.39 10.56 1.71
C ASN A 70 17.36 10.50 2.89
N LYS A 71 18.67 10.36 2.61
CA LYS A 71 19.69 10.16 3.65
C LYS A 71 20.06 11.44 4.40
N PHE A 72 20.14 12.57 3.70
CA PHE A 72 20.67 13.82 4.27
C PHE A 72 19.58 14.82 4.66
N ILE A 73 18.34 14.66 4.18
CA ILE A 73 17.25 15.60 4.47
C ILE A 73 16.08 14.87 5.13
N ALA A 74 15.48 13.87 4.47
CA ALA A 74 14.26 13.25 4.96
C ALA A 74 14.47 12.45 6.27
N GLU A 75 15.50 11.60 6.34
CA GLU A 75 15.81 10.80 7.53
C GLU A 75 16.12 11.66 8.78
N PRO A 76 17.02 12.67 8.72
CA PRO A 76 17.28 13.54 9.86
C PRO A 76 16.03 14.30 10.31
N HIS A 77 15.27 14.86 9.37
CA HIS A 77 14.07 15.64 9.67
C HIS A 77 12.98 14.76 10.32
N GLN A 78 12.82 13.52 9.85
CA GLN A 78 11.92 12.55 10.46
C GLN A 78 12.35 12.17 11.89
N LYS A 79 13.66 12.04 12.13
CA LYS A 79 14.19 11.73 13.46
C LYS A 79 13.98 12.88 14.44
N GLU A 80 14.18 14.11 13.99
CA GLU A 80 13.89 15.31 14.78
C GLU A 80 12.41 15.39 15.14
N ALA A 81 11.53 15.23 14.15
CA ALA A 81 10.08 15.19 14.35
C ALA A 81 9.63 14.13 15.36
N MET A 82 10.22 12.92 15.29
CA MET A 82 9.94 11.85 16.25
C MET A 82 10.42 12.18 17.67
N ASN A 83 11.58 12.83 17.80
CA ASN A 83 12.08 13.27 19.10
C ASN A 83 11.18 14.36 19.71
N ASP A 84 10.72 15.31 18.90
CA ASP A 84 9.79 16.35 19.35
C ASP A 84 8.43 15.78 19.73
N MET A 85 7.97 14.75 19.00
CA MET A 85 6.72 14.02 19.29
C MET A 85 6.76 13.20 20.58
N TYR A 86 7.93 12.77 21.03
CA TYR A 86 8.05 11.77 22.09
C TYR A 86 7.21 12.10 23.33
N GLN A 87 7.32 13.32 23.85
CA GLN A 87 6.58 13.72 25.05
C GLN A 87 5.07 13.83 24.82
N ALA A 88 4.64 14.44 23.71
CA ALA A 88 3.22 14.53 23.35
C ALA A 88 2.60 13.13 23.21
N ARG A 89 3.36 12.18 22.65
CA ARG A 89 2.94 10.79 22.53
C ARG A 89 2.83 10.11 23.90
N THR A 90 3.77 10.35 24.81
CA THR A 90 3.67 9.84 26.19
C THR A 90 2.40 10.35 26.87
N TYR A 91 2.08 11.63 26.75
CA TYR A 91 0.81 12.17 27.28
C TYR A 91 -0.41 11.48 26.67
N PHE A 92 -0.41 11.25 25.35
CA PHE A 92 -1.49 10.51 24.69
C PHE A 92 -1.64 9.08 25.23
N GLU A 93 -0.53 8.35 25.36
CA GLU A 93 -0.53 6.97 25.86
C GLU A 93 -0.97 6.90 27.32
N GLU A 94 -0.56 7.85 28.16
CA GLU A 94 -1.04 7.97 29.55
C GLU A 94 -2.53 8.32 29.61
N ALA A 95 -3.01 9.22 28.73
CA ALA A 95 -4.42 9.59 28.64
C ALA A 95 -5.31 8.39 28.33
N ALA A 96 -4.86 7.54 27.39
CA ALA A 96 -5.58 6.35 26.97
C ALA A 96 -5.68 5.27 28.07
N ASN A 97 -4.81 5.32 29.09
CA ASN A 97 -4.70 4.29 30.14
C ASN A 97 -5.23 4.73 31.53
N GLY A 98 -5.61 5.99 31.74
CA GLY A 98 -5.76 6.57 33.10
C GLY A 98 -7.07 7.31 33.41
N ILE A 99 -7.24 7.68 34.68
CA ILE A 99 -8.35 8.46 35.24
C ILE A 99 -7.95 9.95 35.31
N SER A 100 -7.65 10.58 34.17
CA SER A 100 -7.45 12.05 33.97
C SER A 100 -7.23 12.36 32.49
N SER A 101 -7.94 11.63 31.61
CA SER A 101 -7.66 11.60 30.18
C SER A 101 -7.72 12.97 29.51
N ASP A 102 -8.66 13.83 29.89
CA ASP A 102 -8.85 15.13 29.20
C ASP A 102 -7.66 16.07 29.34
N SER A 103 -7.06 16.16 30.53
CA SER A 103 -5.89 17.02 30.76
C SER A 103 -4.68 16.51 29.97
N LEU A 104 -4.48 15.20 29.97
CA LEU A 104 -3.40 14.54 29.24
C LEU A 104 -3.59 14.64 27.73
N TYR A 105 -4.81 14.50 27.21
CA TYR A 105 -5.09 14.76 25.79
C TYR A 105 -4.84 16.23 25.41
N ASN A 106 -5.17 17.19 26.27
CA ASN A 106 -4.82 18.59 26.03
C ASN A 106 -3.30 18.82 26.03
N MET A 107 -2.54 18.16 26.91
CA MET A 107 -1.08 18.21 26.89
C MET A 107 -0.49 17.50 25.66
N ALA A 108 -1.09 16.40 25.21
CA ALA A 108 -0.70 15.75 23.97
C ALA A 108 -0.92 16.67 22.77
N LEU A 109 -2.03 17.40 22.73
CA LEU A 109 -2.38 18.30 21.63
C LEU A 109 -1.52 19.56 21.57
N ASN A 110 -1.36 20.23 22.71
CA ASN A 110 -0.75 21.57 22.79
C ASN A 110 0.70 21.55 23.28
N GLY A 111 1.20 20.38 23.70
CA GLY A 111 2.53 20.24 24.27
C GLY A 111 2.58 20.63 25.75
N GLY A 112 3.78 20.60 26.30
CA GLY A 112 4.05 20.90 27.71
C GLY A 112 5.54 21.13 27.93
N ASN A 113 5.90 21.87 28.98
CA ASN A 113 7.31 22.10 29.35
C ASN A 113 8.19 22.67 28.22
N GLY A 114 7.62 23.51 27.35
CA GLY A 114 8.33 24.10 26.21
C GLY A 114 8.58 23.14 25.04
N LYS A 115 7.92 21.97 25.02
CA LYS A 115 7.92 21.02 23.90
C LYS A 115 6.64 21.14 23.08
N PHE A 116 6.75 20.75 21.81
CA PHE A 116 5.64 20.74 20.88
C PHE A 116 4.54 19.75 21.25
N GLY A 117 3.30 20.12 20.93
CA GLY A 117 2.17 19.21 20.91
C GLY A 117 1.94 18.59 19.53
N MET A 118 1.02 17.64 19.44
CA MET A 118 0.65 16.98 18.18
C MET A 118 0.17 17.99 17.11
N VAL A 119 -0.48 19.08 17.52
CA VAL A 119 -0.91 20.14 16.60
C VAL A 119 0.28 20.85 15.97
N ASP A 120 1.29 21.17 16.76
CA ASP A 120 2.52 21.80 16.27
C ASP A 120 3.28 20.84 15.37
N ILE A 121 3.42 19.58 15.77
CA ILE A 121 4.17 18.57 15.01
C ILE A 121 3.51 18.29 13.67
N ALA A 122 2.18 18.17 13.62
CA ALA A 122 1.43 17.99 12.39
C ALA A 122 1.67 19.13 11.39
N LYS A 123 1.81 20.36 11.91
CA LYS A 123 2.03 21.56 11.11
C LYS A 123 3.48 21.71 10.67
N GLU A 124 4.42 21.70 11.60
CA GLU A 124 5.85 21.96 11.34
C GLU A 124 6.50 20.81 10.55
N TYR A 125 6.05 19.57 10.78
CA TYR A 125 6.57 18.38 10.10
C TYR A 125 5.61 17.83 9.05
N SER A 126 4.75 18.69 8.47
CA SER A 126 3.82 18.31 7.41
C SER A 126 4.53 17.63 6.23
N GLY A 127 3.94 16.58 5.67
CA GLY A 127 4.51 15.77 4.59
C GLY A 127 5.54 14.73 5.05
N THR A 128 5.93 14.70 6.33
CA THR A 128 6.74 13.61 6.89
C THR A 128 5.86 12.52 7.50
N PRO A 129 6.33 11.27 7.63
CA PRO A 129 5.61 10.24 8.37
C PRO A 129 5.30 10.65 9.81
N ALA A 130 6.15 11.47 10.44
CA ALA A 130 5.89 12.04 11.76
C ALA A 130 4.70 13.00 11.79
N GLY A 131 4.66 13.97 10.86
CA GLY A 131 3.53 14.90 10.75
C GLY A 131 2.22 14.16 10.46
N ASN A 132 2.28 13.13 9.59
CA ASN A 132 1.15 12.23 9.37
C ASN A 132 0.70 11.54 10.66
N LEU A 133 1.61 10.91 11.41
CA LEU A 133 1.27 10.26 12.67
C LEU A 133 0.73 11.25 13.74
N ALA A 134 1.23 12.49 13.73
CA ALA A 134 0.73 13.56 14.60
C ALA A 134 -0.74 13.89 14.29
N ASN A 135 -1.13 13.93 13.01
CA ASN A 135 -2.54 14.11 12.62
C ASN A 135 -3.44 13.01 13.23
N TYR A 136 -3.01 11.75 13.20
CA TYR A 136 -3.76 10.67 13.83
C TYR A 136 -3.92 10.89 15.34
N TYR A 137 -2.83 11.12 16.07
CA TYR A 137 -2.91 11.33 17.52
C TYR A 137 -3.69 12.57 17.90
N ALA A 138 -3.55 13.67 17.16
CA ALA A 138 -4.34 14.88 17.36
C ALA A 138 -5.84 14.59 17.15
N GLY A 139 -6.19 13.93 16.05
CA GLY A 139 -7.57 13.59 15.73
C GLY A 139 -8.22 12.69 16.78
N ILE A 140 -7.54 11.64 17.25
CA ILE A 140 -8.05 10.79 18.34
C ILE A 140 -8.12 11.54 19.67
N SER A 141 -7.17 12.43 19.97
CA SER A 141 -7.23 13.27 21.17
C SER A 141 -8.46 14.17 21.16
N TYR A 142 -8.71 14.87 20.05
CA TYR A 142 -9.91 15.69 19.89
C TYR A 142 -11.20 14.88 19.96
N LEU A 143 -11.22 13.66 19.40
CA LEU A 143 -12.37 12.76 19.50
C LEU A 143 -12.71 12.43 20.95
N ASN A 144 -11.70 12.12 21.77
CA ASN A 144 -11.87 11.84 23.19
C ASN A 144 -12.28 13.09 23.99
N LEU A 145 -11.78 14.26 23.59
CA LEU A 145 -12.18 15.56 24.14
C LEU A 145 -13.55 16.06 23.64
N LYS A 146 -14.22 15.28 22.77
CA LYS A 146 -15.53 15.60 22.17
C LYS A 146 -15.53 16.84 21.26
N ASP A 147 -14.35 17.26 20.80
CA ASP A 147 -14.20 18.27 19.75
C ASP A 147 -14.24 17.56 18.40
N TYR A 148 -15.44 17.15 17.99
CA TYR A 148 -15.65 16.26 16.85
C TYR A 148 -15.27 16.91 15.51
N GLU A 149 -15.42 18.23 15.37
CA GLU A 149 -15.05 18.94 14.15
C GLU A 149 -13.53 18.89 13.94
N LYS A 150 -12.73 19.17 14.99
CA LYS A 150 -11.27 19.04 14.91
C LYS A 150 -10.84 17.60 14.79
N ALA A 151 -11.54 16.66 15.44
CA ALA A 151 -11.26 15.24 15.26
C ALA A 151 -11.34 14.86 13.78
N ILE A 152 -12.42 15.27 13.09
CA ILE A 152 -12.59 15.02 11.65
C ILE A 152 -11.46 15.69 10.85
N SER A 153 -11.16 16.97 11.11
CA SER A 153 -10.15 17.69 10.32
C SER A 153 -8.78 17.01 10.40
N TYR A 154 -8.33 16.63 11.60
CA TYR A 154 -7.03 15.98 11.76
C TYR A 154 -7.02 14.54 11.27
N LEU A 155 -8.09 13.76 11.50
CA LEU A 155 -8.14 12.37 11.02
C LEU A 155 -8.24 12.27 9.50
N GLN A 156 -8.81 13.26 8.81
CA GLN A 156 -8.87 13.30 7.34
C GLN A 156 -7.50 13.58 6.69
N GLU A 157 -6.63 14.32 7.36
CA GLU A 157 -5.25 14.57 6.92
C GLU A 157 -4.34 13.34 7.13
N PHE A 158 -4.80 12.34 7.89
CA PHE A 158 -4.05 11.11 8.10
C PHE A 158 -4.19 10.14 6.93
N THR A 159 -3.06 9.74 6.36
CA THR A 159 -2.97 8.61 5.43
C THR A 159 -2.51 7.37 6.17
N SER A 160 -3.32 6.31 6.11
CA SER A 160 -3.01 5.02 6.75
C SER A 160 -1.78 4.37 6.12
N ASP A 161 -0.89 3.88 6.99
CA ASP A 161 0.22 3.00 6.65
C ASP A 161 0.01 1.62 7.30
N ALA A 162 1.03 0.76 7.26
CA ALA A 162 0.95 -0.58 7.83
C ALA A 162 0.76 -0.62 9.37
N SER A 163 1.03 0.48 10.09
CA SER A 163 1.06 0.52 11.55
C SER A 163 -0.27 0.90 12.18
N ILE A 164 -1.07 1.74 11.50
CA ILE A 164 -2.41 2.14 11.95
C ILE A 164 -3.44 1.64 10.93
N PRO A 165 -4.30 0.68 11.30
CA PRO A 165 -5.26 0.11 10.36
C PRO A 165 -6.23 1.16 9.82
N GLY A 166 -6.25 1.31 8.50
CA GLY A 166 -7.14 2.25 7.81
C GLY A 166 -8.64 2.14 8.17
N PRO A 167 -9.21 0.94 8.45
CA PRO A 167 -10.57 0.83 8.97
C PRO A 167 -10.78 1.61 10.28
N ILE A 168 -9.81 1.58 11.21
CA ILE A 168 -9.94 2.23 12.53
C ILE A 168 -10.07 3.74 12.37
N VAL A 169 -9.24 4.36 11.53
CA VAL A 169 -9.29 5.81 11.30
C VAL A 169 -10.60 6.22 10.65
N LYS A 170 -11.04 5.50 9.61
CA LYS A 170 -12.34 5.76 8.95
C LYS A 170 -13.49 5.59 9.94
N GLY A 171 -13.40 4.59 10.80
CA GLY A 171 -14.33 4.37 11.90
C GLY A 171 -14.39 5.51 12.91
N ALA A 172 -13.24 6.03 13.31
CA ALA A 172 -13.14 7.16 14.24
C ALA A 172 -13.73 8.46 13.64
N ILE A 173 -13.51 8.69 12.33
CA ILE A 173 -14.18 9.77 11.61
C ILE A 173 -15.70 9.56 11.59
N GLY A 174 -16.16 8.33 11.31
CA GLY A 174 -17.58 7.98 11.38
C GLY A 174 -18.19 8.19 12.76
N ASP A 175 -17.46 7.82 13.82
CA ASP A 175 -17.86 8.06 15.20
C ASP A 175 -18.02 9.56 15.47
N ALA A 176 -17.08 10.41 15.03
CA ALA A 176 -17.17 11.85 15.16
C ALA A 176 -18.42 12.43 14.47
N PHE A 177 -18.68 12.03 13.22
CA PHE A 177 -19.89 12.44 12.49
C PHE A 177 -21.18 12.02 13.20
N VAL A 178 -21.25 10.80 13.72
CA VAL A 178 -22.43 10.32 14.47
C VAL A 178 -22.64 11.14 15.75
N GLN A 179 -21.57 11.53 16.45
CA GLN A 179 -21.69 12.38 17.65
C GLN A 179 -22.14 13.80 17.33
N LEU A 180 -21.87 14.30 16.12
CA LEU A 180 -22.42 15.55 15.59
C LEU A 180 -23.84 15.40 15.02
N GLU A 181 -24.47 14.24 15.20
CA GLU A 181 -25.78 13.88 14.63
C GLU A 181 -25.84 13.88 13.08
N GLN A 182 -24.67 13.91 12.44
CA GLN A 182 -24.50 13.79 10.99
C GLN A 182 -24.48 12.30 10.59
N TYR A 183 -25.64 11.66 10.78
CA TYR A 183 -25.76 10.20 10.67
C TYR A 183 -25.49 9.65 9.27
N LYS A 184 -25.76 10.41 8.20
CA LYS A 184 -25.54 9.94 6.82
C LYS A 184 -24.05 9.86 6.52
N GLU A 185 -23.31 10.89 6.91
CA GLU A 185 -21.86 10.99 6.81
C GLU A 185 -21.20 9.91 7.69
N GLY A 186 -21.69 9.74 8.91
CA GLY A 186 -21.25 8.67 9.81
C GLY A 186 -21.42 7.27 9.21
N LEU A 187 -22.59 7.00 8.60
CA LEU A 187 -22.85 5.73 7.90
C LEU A 187 -21.87 5.52 6.74
N ASP A 188 -21.67 6.53 5.90
CA ASP A 188 -20.73 6.45 4.77
C ASP A 188 -19.30 6.13 5.24
N TYR A 189 -18.84 6.73 6.33
CA TYR A 189 -17.52 6.44 6.90
C TYR A 189 -17.41 5.04 7.50
N TYR A 190 -18.46 4.52 8.16
CA TYR A 190 -18.47 3.12 8.59
C TYR A 190 -18.46 2.15 7.41
N GLU A 191 -19.17 2.46 6.32
CA GLU A 191 -19.12 1.68 5.10
C GLU A 191 -17.72 1.67 4.48
N LYS A 192 -17.08 2.84 4.41
CA LYS A 192 -15.68 2.94 3.98
C LYS A 192 -14.75 2.15 4.91
N ALA A 193 -15.04 2.10 6.22
CA ALA A 193 -14.23 1.37 7.20
C ALA A 193 -14.27 -0.15 6.97
N PHE A 194 -15.46 -0.77 6.94
CA PHE A 194 -15.56 -2.22 6.74
C PHE A 194 -15.20 -2.69 5.32
N LYS A 195 -15.18 -1.78 4.33
CA LYS A 195 -14.71 -2.07 2.95
C LYS A 195 -13.20 -1.88 2.77
N ALA A 196 -12.52 -1.18 3.69
CA ALA A 196 -11.12 -0.81 3.50
C ALA A 196 -10.16 -1.99 3.69
N ASP A 197 -10.43 -2.85 4.66
CA ASP A 197 -9.66 -4.08 4.89
C ASP A 197 -10.56 -5.12 5.56
N LEU A 198 -10.72 -6.28 4.92
CA LEU A 198 -11.61 -7.34 5.38
C LEU A 198 -10.87 -8.22 6.39
N ASN A 199 -11.22 -8.10 7.67
CA ASN A 199 -10.69 -8.94 8.74
C ASN A 199 -11.75 -9.28 9.80
N ASN A 200 -11.48 -10.31 10.61
CA ASN A 200 -12.43 -10.84 11.59
C ASN A 200 -12.66 -9.94 12.82
N TYR A 201 -11.95 -8.81 12.90
CA TYR A 201 -12.04 -7.92 14.06
C TYR A 201 -12.76 -6.61 13.70
N THR A 202 -12.20 -5.83 12.78
CA THR A 202 -12.74 -4.50 12.42
C THR A 202 -13.95 -4.57 11.51
N THR A 203 -14.05 -5.57 10.62
CA THR A 203 -15.20 -5.71 9.71
C THR A 203 -16.52 -5.90 10.46
N PRO A 204 -16.69 -6.91 11.34
CA PRO A 204 -17.95 -7.07 12.08
C PRO A 204 -18.25 -5.86 13.00
N MET A 205 -17.22 -5.27 13.62
CA MET A 205 -17.36 -4.07 14.46
C MET A 205 -17.98 -2.90 13.67
N PHE A 206 -17.47 -2.59 12.48
CA PHE A 206 -17.97 -1.49 11.67
C PHE A 206 -19.26 -1.82 10.92
N LEU A 207 -19.51 -3.08 10.55
CA LEU A 207 -20.82 -3.53 10.06
C LEU A 207 -21.90 -3.32 11.13
N MET A 208 -21.61 -3.63 12.40
CA MET A 208 -22.56 -3.44 13.50
C MET A 208 -22.87 -1.97 13.73
N LYS A 209 -21.84 -1.11 13.74
CA LYS A 209 -22.01 0.35 13.82
C LYS A 209 -22.84 0.89 12.65
N ALA A 210 -22.52 0.48 11.41
CA ALA A 210 -23.27 0.85 10.21
C ALA A 210 -24.75 0.40 10.28
N ALA A 211 -25.01 -0.84 10.71
CA ALA A 211 -26.37 -1.35 10.87
C ALA A 211 -27.21 -0.50 11.83
N ARG A 212 -26.63 -0.13 12.99
CA ARG A 212 -27.32 0.71 13.99
C ARG A 212 -27.64 2.10 13.45
N ILE A 213 -26.73 2.70 12.70
CA ILE A 213 -26.99 4.01 12.06
C ILE A 213 -28.02 3.88 10.94
N ALA A 214 -27.94 2.84 10.11
CA ALA A 214 -28.93 2.57 9.06
C ALA A 214 -30.35 2.41 9.66
N ILE A 215 -30.49 1.70 10.80
CA ILE A 215 -31.76 1.60 11.54
C ILE A 215 -32.26 2.98 11.98
N ARG A 216 -31.38 3.83 12.51
CA ARG A 216 -31.73 5.20 12.94
C ARG A 216 -32.20 6.06 11.77
N LEU A 217 -31.62 5.87 10.60
CA LEU A 217 -31.99 6.55 9.36
C LEU A 217 -33.23 5.94 8.67
N ASN A 218 -33.84 4.90 9.24
CA ASN A 218 -34.90 4.08 8.62
C ASN A 218 -34.48 3.42 7.30
N GLU A 219 -33.18 3.24 7.05
CA GLU A 219 -32.62 2.47 5.95
C GLU A 219 -32.62 0.96 6.30
N ASN A 220 -33.80 0.43 6.63
CA ASN A 220 -33.99 -0.90 7.21
C ASN A 220 -33.42 -2.01 6.31
N GLN A 221 -33.54 -1.91 4.99
CA GLN A 221 -32.96 -2.90 4.07
C GLN A 221 -31.43 -2.97 4.18
N LYS A 222 -30.74 -1.81 4.20
CA LYS A 222 -29.28 -1.79 4.36
C LYS A 222 -28.86 -2.33 5.72
N ALA A 223 -29.59 -1.97 6.78
CA ALA A 223 -29.34 -2.50 8.10
C ALA A 223 -29.42 -4.03 8.13
N LEU A 224 -30.46 -4.59 7.50
CA LEU A 224 -30.65 -6.03 7.39
C LEU A 224 -29.50 -6.69 6.63
N ASP A 225 -29.05 -6.09 5.53
CA ASP A 225 -27.94 -6.60 4.73
C ASP A 225 -26.64 -6.62 5.54
N TYR A 226 -26.34 -5.55 6.29
CA TYR A 226 -25.15 -5.50 7.16
C TYR A 226 -25.20 -6.54 8.29
N LEU A 227 -26.35 -6.69 8.93
CA LEU A 227 -26.54 -7.69 9.98
C LEU A 227 -26.39 -9.12 9.46
N LYS A 228 -26.96 -9.41 8.28
CA LYS A 228 -26.81 -10.73 7.63
C LYS A 228 -25.35 -11.03 7.29
N ARG A 229 -24.57 -10.03 6.85
CA ARG A 229 -23.13 -10.20 6.65
C ARG A 229 -22.42 -10.58 7.95
N ILE A 230 -22.70 -9.92 9.06
CA ILE A 230 -22.12 -10.31 10.37
C ILE A 230 -22.48 -11.77 10.71
N LYS A 231 -23.76 -12.14 10.56
CA LYS A 231 -24.23 -13.51 10.86
C LYS A 231 -23.56 -14.58 10.00
N ASN A 232 -23.37 -14.31 8.71
CA ASN A 232 -22.93 -15.31 7.74
C ASN A 232 -21.40 -15.37 7.60
N GLU A 233 -20.72 -14.23 7.73
CA GLU A 233 -19.27 -14.10 7.50
C GLU A 233 -18.47 -14.07 8.81
N PHE A 234 -19.09 -13.68 9.94
CA PHE A 234 -18.40 -13.37 11.21
C PHE A 234 -19.12 -13.93 12.44
N ASP A 235 -19.61 -15.17 12.37
CA ASP A 235 -20.40 -15.84 13.41
C ASP A 235 -19.69 -15.97 14.77
N SER A 236 -18.36 -16.01 14.77
CA SER A 236 -17.51 -16.07 15.97
C SER A 236 -17.16 -14.70 16.56
N SER A 237 -17.58 -13.61 15.93
CA SER A 237 -17.33 -12.24 16.42
C SER A 237 -18.16 -11.92 17.68
N THR A 238 -17.72 -10.91 18.43
CA THR A 238 -18.51 -10.43 19.59
C THR A 238 -19.85 -9.86 19.14
N GLU A 239 -19.86 -9.21 17.98
CA GLU A 239 -21.03 -8.57 17.37
C GLU A 239 -22.13 -9.57 17.00
N ALA A 240 -21.77 -10.79 16.58
CA ALA A 240 -22.71 -11.84 16.19
C ALA A 240 -23.75 -12.16 17.28
N THR A 241 -23.37 -12.02 18.55
CA THR A 241 -24.26 -12.27 19.71
C THR A 241 -25.52 -11.40 19.74
N GLN A 242 -25.50 -10.23 19.09
CA GLN A 242 -26.60 -9.26 19.08
C GLN A 242 -27.38 -9.26 17.75
N VAL A 243 -26.88 -9.97 16.73
CA VAL A 243 -27.38 -9.84 15.36
C VAL A 243 -28.80 -10.36 15.21
N ASP A 244 -29.14 -11.52 15.78
CA ASP A 244 -30.46 -12.12 15.60
C ASP A 244 -31.60 -11.24 16.16
N VAL A 245 -31.36 -10.61 17.32
CA VAL A 245 -32.31 -9.67 17.93
C VAL A 245 -32.51 -8.44 17.04
N LEU A 246 -31.41 -7.89 16.50
CA LEU A 246 -31.49 -6.74 15.62
C LEU A 246 -32.14 -7.06 14.27
N ILE A 247 -31.89 -8.25 13.71
CA ILE A 247 -32.56 -8.73 12.49
C ILE A 247 -34.07 -8.77 12.71
N GLY A 248 -34.54 -9.45 13.77
CA GLY A 248 -35.97 -9.55 14.05
C GLY A 248 -36.63 -8.19 14.27
N MET A 249 -35.94 -7.26 14.94
CA MET A 249 -36.43 -5.89 15.11
C MET A 249 -36.54 -5.15 13.76
N VAL A 250 -35.55 -5.29 12.88
CA VAL A 250 -35.56 -4.62 11.57
C VAL A 250 -36.63 -5.20 10.66
N GLU A 251 -36.78 -6.52 10.63
CA GLU A 251 -37.81 -7.20 9.83
C GLU A 251 -39.22 -6.79 10.28
N ALA A 252 -39.46 -6.67 11.60
CA ALA A 252 -40.73 -6.19 12.13
C ALA A 252 -41.06 -4.73 11.73
N LYS A 253 -40.05 -3.88 11.51
CA LYS A 253 -40.23 -2.50 11.02
C LYS A 253 -40.48 -2.42 9.51
N MET A 254 -40.27 -3.50 8.77
CA MET A 254 -40.45 -3.56 7.32
C MET A 254 -41.80 -4.16 6.91
N GLN A 255 -42.57 -4.67 7.86
CA GLN A 255 -43.95 -5.15 7.70
C GLN A 255 -44.94 -4.01 7.86
#